data_AF-A0A5D2IPZ2-F1
#
_entry.id   AF-A0A5D2IPZ2-F1
#
_cell.length_a   1.000
_cell.length_b   1.000
_cell.length_c   1.000
_cell.angle_alpha   90.00
_cell.angle_beta   90.00
_cell.angle_gamma   90.00
#
_symmetry.space_group_name_H-M   'P 1'
#
loop_
_entity.id
_entity.type
_entity.pdbx_description
1 polymer ?
#
loop_
_entity_poly.entity_id
_entity_poly.type
_entity_poly.pdbx_seq_one_letter_code
_entity_poly.pdbx_strand_id
1 'polypeptide(L)'
;MELSSISIIFFFATLQALSVLQVNSQSTDSCNSNLNLDLPFDTSLLNCLPVWSRHDFILRYVRNLSNVWNFVLSAPDTNSFVAMGFSTTGQMVGSSAVVGWVSADGSGTVKQYFLGGQRPNLVVADQGNLTIVENSTSITSRSSRVYLAFQLNTSQPLSRVLYSVGQIGVIPSAPGFALAEHRDKVSTLLNYRTGTSASDSQHSRLRKSHGILNMLSWGILMIIGAMAGRYFKQWDPMWFYSHAAIQSCAFLLGLAGIISGFVLEDRLNAEVDTHKALGILILVLGCLQVNSPAIHIYSIK
;
A
#
# COMPACT_ATOMS: atom_id res chain seq x y z
N MET A 1 31.10 25.98 -19.26
CA MET A 1 30.78 25.55 -17.87
C MET A 1 29.63 26.34 -17.24
N GLU A 2 29.06 27.35 -17.93
CA GLU A 2 28.00 28.20 -17.35
C GLU A 2 26.55 27.75 -17.63
N LEU A 3 26.32 26.95 -18.68
CA LEU A 3 24.97 26.46 -19.02
C LEU A 3 24.44 25.35 -18.09
N SER A 4 25.33 24.67 -17.34
CA SER A 4 24.93 23.58 -16.42
C SER A 4 24.38 24.09 -15.08
N SER A 5 24.83 25.26 -14.62
CA SER A 5 24.44 25.79 -13.31
C SER A 5 23.04 26.42 -13.35
N ILE A 6 22.63 26.99 -14.49
CA ILE A 6 21.31 27.62 -14.66
C ILE A 6 20.19 26.57 -14.68
N SER A 7 20.45 25.39 -15.26
CA SER A 7 19.48 24.29 -15.33
C SER A 7 19.23 23.62 -13.96
N ILE A 8 20.23 23.60 -13.07
CA ILE A 8 20.10 23.03 -11.72
C ILE A 8 19.32 23.98 -10.80
N ILE A 9 19.49 25.30 -10.95
CA ILE A 9 18.77 26.31 -10.17
C ILE A 9 17.28 26.33 -10.55
N PHE A 10 16.93 26.17 -11.83
CA PHE A 10 15.53 26.04 -12.26
C PHE A 10 14.84 24.76 -11.76
N PHE A 11 15.60 23.65 -11.65
CA PHE A 11 15.07 22.38 -11.13
C PHE A 11 14.80 22.44 -9.61
N PHE A 12 15.61 23.18 -8.84
CA PHE A 12 15.37 23.38 -7.41
C PHE A 12 14.29 24.44 -7.12
N ALA A 13 14.16 25.48 -7.94
CA ALA A 13 13.13 26.52 -7.77
C ALA A 13 11.71 26.00 -8.08
N THR A 14 11.58 25.09 -9.04
CA THR A 14 10.28 24.44 -9.35
C THR A 14 9.86 23.43 -8.27
N LEU A 15 10.81 22.81 -7.55
CA LEU A 15 10.51 21.89 -6.46
C LEU A 15 10.01 22.59 -5.18
N GLN A 16 10.41 23.85 -4.95
CA GLN A 16 9.91 24.66 -3.81
C GLN A 16 8.55 25.33 -4.08
N ALA A 17 8.16 25.49 -5.34
CA ALA A 17 6.85 26.06 -5.69
C ALA A 17 5.68 25.07 -5.48
N LEU A 18 5.94 23.75 -5.43
CA LEU A 18 4.91 22.75 -5.12
C LEU A 18 4.61 22.59 -3.62
N SER A 19 5.39 23.19 -2.72
CA SER A 19 5.17 23.07 -1.26
C SER A 19 4.17 24.07 -0.67
N VAL A 20 3.55 24.92 -1.49
CA VAL A 20 2.59 25.96 -1.00
C VAL A 20 1.24 25.85 -1.71
N LEU A 21 0.66 24.66 -1.75
CA LEU A 21 -0.78 24.54 -1.78
C LEU A 21 -1.24 24.41 -0.32
N GLN A 22 -1.66 25.53 0.27
CA GLN A 22 -2.45 25.49 1.49
C GLN A 22 -3.70 24.67 1.21
N VAL A 23 -3.70 23.43 1.68
CA VAL A 23 -4.91 22.62 1.76
C VAL A 23 -5.85 23.36 2.72
N ASN A 24 -6.99 23.78 2.18
CA ASN A 24 -8.03 24.46 2.91
C ASN A 24 -8.52 23.52 4.02
N SER A 25 -8.05 23.71 5.26
CA SER A 25 -8.40 22.88 6.41
C SER A 25 -9.82 23.20 6.87
N GLN A 26 -10.82 22.65 6.17
CA GLN A 26 -12.18 22.58 6.69
C GLN A 26 -12.21 21.52 7.81
N SER A 27 -12.59 21.96 9.00
CA SER A 27 -12.81 21.20 10.25
C SER A 27 -12.42 19.71 10.19
N THR A 28 -11.15 19.42 10.46
CA THR A 28 -10.62 18.05 10.54
C THR A 28 -11.26 17.33 11.74
N ASP A 29 -12.07 16.31 11.46
CA ASP A 29 -12.47 15.33 12.47
C ASP A 29 -11.23 14.82 13.20
N SER A 30 -11.33 14.66 14.51
CA SER A 30 -10.22 14.24 15.36
C SER A 30 -10.74 13.44 16.54
N CYS A 31 -9.84 12.87 17.33
CA CYS A 31 -10.24 12.27 18.60
C CYS A 31 -10.68 13.27 19.66
N ASN A 32 -10.55 14.57 19.39
CA ASN A 32 -10.99 15.64 20.27
C ASN A 32 -12.33 16.26 19.83
N SER A 33 -12.88 15.89 18.67
CA SER A 33 -14.17 16.39 18.20
C SER A 33 -15.33 15.55 18.72
N ASN A 34 -16.41 16.22 19.12
CA ASN A 34 -17.66 15.56 19.49
C ASN A 34 -18.33 14.97 18.23
N LEU A 35 -18.63 13.67 18.28
CA LEU A 35 -19.31 12.97 17.21
C LEU A 35 -20.82 13.21 17.31
N ASN A 36 -21.33 14.27 16.67
CA ASN A 36 -22.75 14.60 16.69
C ASN A 36 -23.53 13.89 15.56
N LEU A 37 -23.38 12.57 15.41
CA LEU A 37 -24.00 11.79 14.33
C LEU A 37 -25.16 10.95 14.85
N ASP A 38 -26.21 10.82 14.05
CA ASP A 38 -27.30 9.87 14.30
C ASP A 38 -26.83 8.47 13.90
N LEU A 39 -26.35 7.71 14.88
CA LEU A 39 -25.77 6.38 14.71
C LEU A 39 -26.66 5.34 15.40
N PRO A 40 -26.65 4.07 14.92
CA PRO A 40 -27.55 3.03 15.44
C PRO A 40 -27.25 2.57 16.88
N PHE A 41 -26.25 3.18 17.54
CA PHE A 41 -25.84 2.84 18.90
C PHE A 41 -25.22 4.06 19.60
N ASP A 42 -25.17 4.00 20.93
CA ASP A 42 -24.56 5.04 21.76
C ASP A 42 -23.05 5.19 21.48
N THR A 43 -22.63 6.42 21.26
CA THR A 43 -21.27 6.83 20.94
C THR A 43 -20.58 7.62 22.05
N SER A 44 -21.19 7.73 23.23
CA SER A 44 -20.71 8.56 24.35
C SER A 44 -19.35 8.13 24.93
N LEU A 45 -19.00 6.84 24.85
CA LEU A 45 -17.82 6.24 25.51
C LEU A 45 -16.87 5.54 24.54
N LEU A 46 -16.74 6.03 23.31
CA LEU A 46 -15.84 5.42 22.32
C LEU A 46 -14.38 5.77 22.60
N ASN A 47 -13.52 4.76 22.66
CA ASN A 47 -12.08 4.96 22.51
C ASN A 47 -11.83 5.45 21.09
N CYS A 48 -10.96 6.44 20.91
CA CYS A 48 -10.63 6.98 19.61
C CYS A 48 -9.13 6.89 19.33
N LEU A 49 -8.78 6.46 18.12
CA LEU A 49 -7.40 6.51 17.65
C LEU A 49 -7.29 6.80 16.14
N PRO A 50 -6.27 7.56 15.72
CA PRO A 50 -5.86 7.58 14.32
C PRO A 50 -5.22 6.24 13.96
N VAL A 51 -5.74 5.58 12.92
CA VAL A 51 -5.30 4.24 12.50
C VAL A 51 -4.53 4.25 11.18
N TRP A 52 -4.74 5.28 10.35
CA TRP A 52 -4.05 5.41 9.07
C TRP A 52 -3.89 6.87 8.68
N SER A 53 -2.84 7.50 9.20
CA SER A 53 -2.60 8.94 9.03
C SER A 53 -2.45 9.37 7.57
N ARG A 54 -1.95 8.50 6.68
CA ARG A 54 -1.77 8.81 5.26
C ARG A 54 -3.08 9.12 4.52
N HIS A 55 -4.17 8.47 4.92
CA HIS A 55 -5.52 8.70 4.36
C HIS A 55 -6.47 9.27 5.40
N ASP A 56 -5.94 9.76 6.53
CA ASP A 56 -6.70 10.37 7.62
C ASP A 56 -7.85 9.50 8.17
N PHE A 57 -7.60 8.20 8.33
CA PHE A 57 -8.58 7.31 8.97
C PHE A 57 -8.50 7.41 10.49
N ILE A 58 -9.67 7.56 11.10
CA ILE A 58 -9.84 7.55 12.56
C ILE A 58 -10.82 6.45 12.90
N LEU A 59 -10.39 5.54 13.78
CA LEU A 59 -11.22 4.48 14.32
C LEU A 59 -11.70 4.87 15.71
N ARG A 60 -13.00 4.69 15.94
CA ARG A 60 -13.62 4.79 17.25
C ARG A 60 -14.26 3.45 17.61
N TYR A 61 -14.05 2.97 18.83
CA TYR A 61 -14.61 1.69 19.25
C TYR A 61 -14.86 1.57 20.75
N VAL A 62 -15.80 0.71 21.13
CA VAL A 62 -16.02 0.30 22.53
C VAL A 62 -16.59 -1.11 22.58
N ARG A 63 -16.33 -1.83 23.67
CA ARG A 63 -17.03 -3.07 24.00
C ARG A 63 -18.12 -2.75 25.02
N ASN A 64 -19.36 -3.10 24.71
CA ASN A 64 -20.47 -2.94 25.64
C ASN A 64 -20.54 -4.11 26.66
N LEU A 65 -21.45 -4.02 27.62
CA LEU A 65 -21.65 -5.03 28.68
C LEU A 65 -22.16 -6.39 28.15
N SER A 66 -22.74 -6.42 26.96
CA SER A 66 -23.26 -7.64 26.31
C SER A 66 -22.24 -8.31 25.38
N ASN A 67 -20.95 -7.96 25.48
CA ASN A 67 -19.88 -8.45 24.58
C ASN A 67 -20.07 -8.08 23.10
N VAL A 68 -20.80 -7.02 22.83
CA VAL A 68 -20.91 -6.44 21.48
C VAL A 68 -19.88 -5.33 21.34
N TRP A 69 -19.17 -5.34 20.23
CA TRP A 69 -18.18 -4.33 19.88
C TRP A 69 -18.79 -3.34 18.90
N ASN A 70 -18.79 -2.07 19.29
CA ASN A 70 -19.23 -0.97 18.44
C ASN A 70 -18.01 -0.39 17.72
N PHE A 71 -18.14 -0.17 16.42
CA PHE A 71 -17.10 0.43 15.59
C PHE A 71 -17.65 1.61 14.81
N VAL A 72 -16.91 2.70 14.78
CA VAL A 72 -17.12 3.83 13.87
C VAL A 72 -15.80 4.16 13.21
N LEU A 73 -15.69 3.88 11.92
CA LEU A 73 -14.55 4.24 11.10
C LEU A 73 -14.88 5.51 10.32
N SER A 74 -14.03 6.52 10.42
CA SER A 74 -14.16 7.74 9.62
C SER A 74 -12.99 7.92 8.68
N ALA A 75 -13.28 8.47 7.50
CA ALA A 75 -12.29 8.79 6.47
C ALA A 75 -12.79 9.96 5.60
N PRO A 76 -11.92 10.65 4.87
CA PRO A 76 -12.32 11.64 3.87
C PRO A 76 -13.30 11.06 2.84
N ASP A 77 -14.36 11.80 2.55
CA ASP A 77 -15.32 11.40 1.50
C ASP A 77 -14.71 11.67 0.12
N THR A 78 -14.50 10.59 -0.62
CA THR A 78 -13.92 10.62 -1.98
C THR A 78 -14.88 10.03 -3.01
N ASN A 79 -16.18 9.95 -2.67
CA ASN A 79 -17.19 9.32 -3.52
C ASN A 79 -16.80 7.88 -3.91
N SER A 80 -16.29 7.14 -2.93
CA SER A 80 -15.77 5.77 -3.08
C SER A 80 -16.16 4.92 -1.87
N PHE A 81 -15.85 3.63 -1.91
CA PHE A 81 -16.03 2.79 -0.73
C PHE A 81 -14.89 2.97 0.29
N VAL A 82 -15.23 2.80 1.57
CA VAL A 82 -14.29 2.63 2.67
C VAL A 82 -14.50 1.26 3.30
N ALA A 83 -13.42 0.64 3.76
CA ALA A 83 -13.50 -0.71 4.32
C ALA A 83 -12.68 -0.88 5.59
N MET A 84 -13.20 -1.73 6.47
CA MET A 84 -12.53 -2.26 7.66
C MET A 84 -12.55 -3.79 7.61
N GLY A 85 -11.37 -4.41 7.53
CA GLY A 85 -11.20 -5.85 7.48
C GLY A 85 -10.59 -6.43 8.75
N PHE A 86 -10.85 -7.71 9.01
CA PHE A 86 -10.30 -8.44 10.15
C PHE A 86 -9.58 -9.69 9.65
N SER A 87 -8.28 -9.79 9.94
CA SER A 87 -7.40 -10.81 9.37
C SER A 87 -6.67 -11.59 10.46
N THR A 88 -6.44 -12.88 10.23
CA THR A 88 -5.57 -13.69 11.10
C THR A 88 -4.11 -13.52 10.73
N THR A 89 -3.83 -13.30 9.44
CA THR A 89 -2.48 -13.21 8.88
C THR A 89 -2.03 -11.76 8.64
N GLY A 90 -2.93 -10.79 8.65
CA GLY A 90 -2.64 -9.41 8.23
C GLY A 90 -2.68 -9.21 6.71
N GLN A 91 -3.05 -10.26 5.96
CA GLN A 91 -3.32 -10.18 4.53
C GLN A 91 -4.83 -10.01 4.28
N MET A 92 -5.18 -9.37 3.16
CA MET A 92 -6.57 -9.27 2.71
C MET A 92 -7.13 -10.62 2.26
N VAL A 93 -6.34 -11.40 1.53
CA VAL A 93 -6.79 -12.72 1.06
C VAL A 93 -7.03 -13.63 2.27
N GLY A 94 -8.21 -14.24 2.34
CA GLY A 94 -8.67 -15.07 3.45
C GLY A 94 -9.28 -14.29 4.63
N SER A 95 -9.47 -12.97 4.51
CA SER A 95 -10.10 -12.16 5.56
C SER A 95 -11.56 -11.83 5.27
N SER A 96 -12.26 -11.32 6.28
CA SER A 96 -13.60 -10.77 6.13
C SER A 96 -13.57 -9.27 6.40
N ALA A 97 -14.38 -8.51 5.67
CA ALA A 97 -14.42 -7.06 5.78
C ALA A 97 -15.83 -6.51 5.81
N VAL A 98 -15.99 -5.37 6.47
CA VAL A 98 -17.16 -4.51 6.38
C VAL A 98 -16.81 -3.36 5.44
N VAL A 99 -17.58 -3.20 4.38
CA VAL A 99 -17.35 -2.22 3.32
C VAL A 99 -18.60 -1.35 3.22
N GLY A 100 -18.42 -0.04 3.19
CA GLY A 100 -19.52 0.90 3.01
C GLY A 100 -19.20 2.00 2.01
N TRP A 101 -20.24 2.48 1.35
CA TRP A 101 -20.19 3.62 0.43
C TRP A 101 -21.49 4.42 0.51
N VAL A 102 -21.42 5.68 0.09
CA VAL A 102 -22.58 6.55 -0.08
C VAL A 102 -22.84 6.71 -1.58
N SER A 103 -24.07 6.38 -2.00
CA SER A 103 -24.52 6.51 -3.38
C SER A 103 -24.78 7.97 -3.75
N ALA A 104 -24.90 8.26 -5.05
CA ALA A 104 -25.14 9.62 -5.54
C ALA A 104 -26.46 10.25 -5.05
N ASP A 105 -27.44 9.43 -4.67
CA ASP A 105 -28.71 9.84 -4.07
C ASP A 105 -28.61 10.11 -2.55
N GLY A 106 -27.41 9.97 -1.97
CA GLY A 106 -27.16 10.10 -0.53
C GLY A 106 -27.47 8.83 0.27
N SER A 107 -27.94 7.75 -0.36
CA SER A 107 -28.21 6.49 0.33
C SER A 107 -26.89 5.81 0.74
N GLY A 108 -26.78 5.46 2.02
CA GLY A 108 -25.66 4.69 2.54
C GLY A 108 -25.88 3.19 2.36
N THR A 109 -24.91 2.47 1.83
CA THR A 109 -24.93 1.00 1.77
C THR A 109 -23.72 0.44 2.51
N VAL A 110 -23.95 -0.55 3.37
CA VAL A 110 -22.90 -1.30 4.07
C VAL A 110 -23.11 -2.79 3.80
N LYS A 111 -22.03 -3.48 3.44
CA LYS A 111 -22.04 -4.93 3.21
C LYS A 111 -20.82 -5.60 3.84
N GLN A 112 -21.03 -6.83 4.28
CA GLN A 112 -19.91 -7.72 4.60
C GLN A 112 -19.34 -8.30 3.31
N TYR A 113 -18.04 -8.54 3.26
CA TYR A 113 -17.37 -9.25 2.18
C TYR A 113 -16.44 -10.33 2.71
N PHE A 114 -16.43 -11.47 2.01
CA PHE A 114 -15.36 -12.46 2.11
C PHE A 114 -14.32 -12.17 1.03
N LEU A 115 -13.07 -11.96 1.44
CA LEU A 115 -11.96 -11.63 0.54
C LEU A 115 -11.18 -12.90 0.20
N GLY A 116 -11.75 -13.77 -0.62
CA GLY A 116 -11.18 -15.08 -0.96
C GLY A 116 -9.98 -15.04 -1.91
N GLY A 117 -9.75 -13.93 -2.62
CA GLY A 117 -8.66 -13.77 -3.57
C GLY A 117 -8.57 -12.36 -4.14
N GLN A 118 -7.66 -12.15 -5.10
CA GLN A 118 -7.45 -10.83 -5.73
C GLN A 118 -8.38 -10.60 -6.93
N ARG A 119 -9.03 -11.65 -7.44
CA ARG A 119 -9.96 -11.55 -8.56
C ARG A 119 -11.34 -11.13 -8.08
N PRO A 120 -12.08 -10.30 -8.83
CA PRO A 120 -13.40 -9.83 -8.42
C PRO A 120 -14.40 -10.94 -8.05
N ASN A 121 -14.35 -12.09 -8.76
CA ASN A 121 -15.24 -13.23 -8.49
C ASN A 121 -14.91 -13.99 -7.20
N LEU A 122 -13.76 -13.73 -6.58
CA LEU A 122 -13.35 -14.29 -5.30
C LEU A 122 -13.59 -13.31 -4.13
N VAL A 123 -14.09 -12.11 -4.43
CA VAL A 123 -14.48 -11.09 -3.45
C VAL A 123 -16.00 -11.05 -3.41
N VAL A 124 -16.57 -11.74 -2.42
CA VAL A 124 -18.00 -12.06 -2.43
C VAL A 124 -18.74 -11.23 -1.40
N ALA A 125 -19.69 -10.43 -1.88
CA ALA A 125 -20.60 -9.64 -1.03
C ALA A 125 -21.52 -10.55 -0.20
N ASP A 126 -21.91 -10.05 0.97
CA ASP A 126 -22.81 -10.70 1.93
C ASP A 126 -22.32 -12.08 2.44
N GLN A 127 -21.01 -12.35 2.29
CA GLN A 127 -20.33 -13.53 2.82
C GLN A 127 -19.20 -13.11 3.76
N GLY A 128 -18.75 -14.05 4.61
CA GLY A 128 -17.68 -13.82 5.58
C GLY A 128 -17.96 -14.51 6.90
N ASN A 129 -17.07 -14.30 7.87
CA ASN A 129 -17.15 -14.88 9.21
C ASN A 129 -17.41 -13.84 10.32
N LEU A 130 -17.74 -12.60 9.97
CA LEU A 130 -18.12 -11.57 10.93
C LEU A 130 -19.60 -11.72 11.29
N THR A 131 -19.86 -11.78 12.59
CA THR A 131 -21.20 -11.81 13.19
C THR A 131 -21.69 -10.38 13.41
N ILE A 132 -22.13 -9.72 12.34
CA ILE A 132 -22.67 -8.37 12.38
C ILE A 132 -24.05 -8.39 13.06
N VAL A 133 -24.28 -7.48 14.01
CA VAL A 133 -25.59 -7.35 14.67
C VAL A 133 -26.62 -6.77 13.68
N GLU A 134 -27.81 -7.36 13.61
CA GLU A 134 -28.87 -6.88 12.72
C GLU A 134 -29.23 -5.41 12.98
N ASN A 135 -29.48 -4.65 11.90
CA ASN A 135 -29.80 -3.21 11.96
C ASN A 135 -28.75 -2.33 12.67
N SER A 136 -27.51 -2.81 12.84
CA SER A 136 -26.44 -2.06 13.49
C SER A 136 -25.50 -1.33 12.52
N THR A 137 -25.63 -1.58 11.21
CA THR A 137 -24.77 -1.01 10.18
C THR A 137 -25.32 0.29 9.63
N SER A 138 -24.51 1.32 9.53
CA SER A 138 -24.84 2.53 8.80
C SER A 138 -23.60 3.16 8.17
N ILE A 139 -23.80 3.92 7.10
CA ILE A 139 -22.76 4.81 6.58
C ILE A 139 -23.40 6.14 6.20
N THR A 140 -22.77 7.23 6.61
CA THR A 140 -23.24 8.58 6.30
C THR A 140 -22.08 9.48 5.91
N SER A 141 -22.33 10.42 5.00
CA SER A 141 -21.39 11.48 4.65
C SER A 141 -21.77 12.78 5.37
N ARG A 142 -20.81 13.37 6.06
CA ARG A 142 -20.97 14.66 6.72
C ARG A 142 -19.65 15.41 6.79
N SER A 143 -19.69 16.71 6.51
CA SER A 143 -18.51 17.58 6.57
C SER A 143 -17.31 17.01 5.80
N SER A 144 -17.55 16.53 4.58
CA SER A 144 -16.54 15.95 3.68
C SER A 144 -15.87 14.68 4.22
N ARG A 145 -16.55 13.95 5.11
CA ARG A 145 -16.10 12.67 5.65
C ARG A 145 -17.21 11.65 5.64
N VAL A 146 -16.85 10.39 5.42
CA VAL A 146 -17.74 9.26 5.62
C VAL A 146 -17.53 8.65 7.00
N TYR A 147 -18.62 8.19 7.60
CA TYR A 147 -18.63 7.52 8.90
C TYR A 147 -19.30 6.16 8.73
N LEU A 148 -18.49 5.10 8.68
CA LEU A 148 -18.93 3.71 8.62
C LEU A 148 -19.09 3.18 10.05
N ALA A 149 -20.32 2.90 10.45
CA ALA A 149 -20.67 2.36 11.76
C ALA A 149 -21.20 0.93 11.63
N PHE A 150 -20.80 0.05 12.55
CA PHE A 150 -21.32 -1.31 12.65
C PHE A 150 -21.05 -1.91 14.03
N GLN A 151 -21.78 -2.97 14.39
CA GLN A 151 -21.53 -3.76 15.59
C GLN A 151 -21.17 -5.20 15.28
N LEU A 152 -20.22 -5.77 16.04
CA LEU A 152 -19.86 -7.18 15.98
C LEU A 152 -20.22 -7.90 17.28
N ASN A 153 -20.89 -9.04 17.17
CA ASN A 153 -21.16 -9.93 18.29
C ASN A 153 -20.05 -10.98 18.41
N THR A 154 -18.98 -10.66 19.13
CA THR A 154 -17.83 -11.55 19.32
C THR A 154 -17.17 -11.32 20.67
N SER A 155 -16.65 -12.39 21.27
CA SER A 155 -15.92 -12.30 22.54
C SER A 155 -14.69 -11.39 22.44
N GLN A 156 -13.98 -11.46 21.30
CA GLN A 156 -12.81 -10.64 21.00
C GLN A 156 -12.60 -10.54 19.48
N PRO A 157 -12.62 -9.33 18.89
CA PRO A 157 -12.27 -9.11 17.49
C PRO A 157 -10.78 -9.40 17.24
N LEU A 158 -10.47 -9.80 16.02
CA LEU A 158 -9.09 -10.03 15.58
C LEU A 158 -8.28 -8.74 15.65
N SER A 159 -7.10 -8.80 16.26
CA SER A 159 -6.22 -7.64 16.41
C SER A 159 -5.56 -7.16 15.13
N ARG A 160 -5.45 -7.98 14.08
CA ARG A 160 -4.95 -7.49 12.79
C ARG A 160 -6.11 -6.92 11.99
N VAL A 161 -6.16 -5.59 11.95
CA VAL A 161 -7.22 -4.84 11.29
C VAL A 161 -6.68 -4.22 10.00
N LEU A 162 -7.42 -4.43 8.93
CA LEU A 162 -7.13 -3.92 7.60
C LEU A 162 -7.98 -2.68 7.35
N TYR A 163 -7.39 -1.67 6.72
CA TYR A 163 -8.13 -0.52 6.21
C TYR A 163 -7.83 -0.35 4.73
N SER A 164 -8.84 0.03 3.96
CA SER A 164 -8.67 0.37 2.55
C SER A 164 -9.66 1.43 2.10
N VAL A 165 -9.26 2.15 1.05
CA VAL A 165 -10.08 3.14 0.36
C VAL A 165 -10.20 2.77 -1.10
N GLY A 166 -11.40 2.93 -1.67
CA GLY A 166 -11.70 2.67 -3.06
C GLY A 166 -11.06 3.67 -4.02
N GLN A 167 -11.25 3.43 -5.31
CA GLN A 167 -10.90 4.42 -6.34
C GLN A 167 -11.89 5.59 -6.28
N ILE A 168 -11.38 6.80 -6.49
CA ILE A 168 -12.19 8.03 -6.44
C ILE A 168 -13.32 7.94 -7.48
N GLY A 169 -14.56 8.18 -7.04
CA GLY A 169 -15.72 8.15 -7.92
C GLY A 169 -16.20 6.75 -8.34
N VAL A 170 -15.58 5.68 -7.85
CA VAL A 170 -15.96 4.31 -8.17
C VAL A 170 -16.68 3.68 -6.97
N ILE A 171 -17.97 3.45 -7.14
CA ILE A 171 -18.84 2.82 -6.14
C ILE A 171 -19.35 1.46 -6.62
N PRO A 172 -19.47 0.46 -5.73
CA PRO A 172 -20.11 -0.81 -6.06
C PRO A 172 -21.58 -0.63 -6.45
N SER A 173 -22.06 -1.44 -7.39
CA SER A 173 -23.44 -1.36 -7.91
C SER A 173 -24.11 -2.73 -7.98
N ALA A 174 -25.45 -2.71 -7.90
CA ALA A 174 -26.28 -3.91 -8.03
C ALA A 174 -26.16 -4.57 -9.42
N PRO A 175 -26.41 -5.88 -9.55
CA PRO A 175 -26.83 -6.80 -8.48
C PRO A 175 -25.66 -7.42 -7.69
N GLY A 176 -24.44 -7.39 -8.24
CA GLY A 176 -23.31 -8.13 -7.69
C GLY A 176 -22.51 -7.40 -6.62
N PHE A 177 -22.60 -6.06 -6.56
CA PHE A 177 -21.81 -5.22 -5.65
C PHE A 177 -20.31 -5.54 -5.70
N ALA A 178 -19.79 -5.85 -6.90
CA ALA A 178 -18.38 -6.17 -7.07
C ALA A 178 -17.50 -4.97 -6.68
N LEU A 179 -16.44 -5.23 -5.92
CA LEU A 179 -15.48 -4.19 -5.53
C LEU A 179 -14.43 -4.02 -6.62
N ALA A 180 -14.21 -2.77 -7.03
CA ALA A 180 -13.00 -2.41 -7.76
C ALA A 180 -11.77 -2.53 -6.83
N GLU A 181 -10.58 -2.67 -7.42
CA GLU A 181 -9.35 -2.66 -6.65
C GLU A 181 -9.22 -1.36 -5.85
N HIS A 182 -8.88 -1.48 -4.57
CA HIS A 182 -8.63 -0.34 -3.69
C HIS A 182 -7.50 0.56 -4.25
N ARG A 183 -7.55 1.86 -3.97
CA ARG A 183 -6.45 2.77 -4.31
C ARG A 183 -5.25 2.57 -3.39
N ASP A 184 -5.51 2.32 -2.11
CA ASP A 184 -4.47 2.05 -1.12
C ASP A 184 -5.05 1.18 0.01
N LYS A 185 -4.16 0.55 0.75
CA LYS A 185 -4.50 -0.25 1.93
C LYS A 185 -3.41 -0.23 3.00
N VAL A 186 -3.79 -0.60 4.21
CA VAL A 186 -2.84 -0.86 5.29
C VAL A 186 -3.33 -2.02 6.17
N SER A 187 -2.39 -2.79 6.71
CA SER A 187 -2.62 -3.70 7.83
C SER A 187 -2.09 -3.05 9.10
N THR A 188 -2.84 -3.17 10.19
CA THR A 188 -2.47 -2.64 11.50
C THR A 188 -2.66 -3.71 12.57
N LEU A 189 -1.87 -3.64 13.63
CA LEU A 189 -2.07 -4.40 14.85
C LEU A 189 -2.71 -3.49 15.90
N LEU A 190 -4.01 -3.71 16.17
CA LEU A 190 -4.81 -2.97 17.13
C LEU A 190 -4.86 -3.70 18.47
N ASN A 191 -4.45 -3.01 19.53
CA ASN A 191 -4.65 -3.47 20.90
C ASN A 191 -5.87 -2.77 21.49
N TYR A 192 -6.98 -3.52 21.54
CA TYR A 192 -8.26 -3.03 22.03
C TYR A 192 -8.25 -2.58 23.49
N ARG A 193 -7.30 -3.09 24.30
CA ARG A 193 -7.20 -2.76 25.73
C ARG A 193 -6.43 -1.46 25.97
N THR A 194 -5.34 -1.25 25.24
CA THR A 194 -4.48 -0.06 25.41
C THR A 194 -4.88 1.10 24.49
N GLY A 195 -5.75 0.86 23.50
CA GLY A 195 -6.14 1.90 22.54
C GLY A 195 -5.02 2.28 21.57
N THR A 196 -4.05 1.39 21.37
CA THR A 196 -2.90 1.65 20.50
C THR A 196 -3.00 0.84 19.21
N SER A 197 -2.60 1.45 18.08
CA SER A 197 -2.42 0.76 16.81
C SER A 197 -1.03 1.01 16.25
N ALA A 198 -0.47 0.00 15.60
CA ALA A 198 0.79 0.11 14.87
C ALA A 198 0.62 -0.49 13.47
N SER A 199 1.29 0.08 12.47
CA SER A 199 1.30 -0.51 11.13
C SER A 199 1.97 -1.88 11.18
N ASP A 200 1.25 -2.89 10.70
CA ASP A 200 1.72 -4.26 10.57
C ASP A 200 2.36 -4.42 9.19
N SER A 201 3.61 -3.94 9.08
CA SER A 201 4.34 -3.94 7.82
C SER A 201 4.99 -5.31 7.56
N GLN A 202 4.16 -6.32 7.29
CA GLN A 202 4.68 -7.64 6.96
C GLN A 202 5.57 -7.58 5.71
N HIS A 203 6.72 -8.24 5.79
CA HIS A 203 7.72 -8.29 4.72
C HIS A 203 8.28 -6.92 4.26
N SER A 204 8.09 -5.83 5.04
CA SER A 204 8.59 -4.50 4.63
C SER A 204 10.11 -4.45 4.48
N ARG A 205 10.85 -5.20 5.31
CA ARG A 205 12.31 -5.36 5.19
C ARG A 205 12.70 -6.03 3.88
N LEU A 206 11.99 -7.09 3.48
CA LEU A 206 12.25 -7.79 2.22
C LEU A 206 11.94 -6.89 1.02
N ARG A 207 10.80 -6.18 1.04
CA ARG A 207 10.45 -5.17 0.02
C ARG A 207 11.54 -4.10 -0.13
N LYS A 208 11.98 -3.53 1.00
CA LYS A 208 13.05 -2.52 1.03
C LYS A 208 14.36 -3.08 0.51
N SER A 209 14.76 -4.28 0.94
CA SER A 209 15.97 -4.95 0.48
C SER A 209 15.95 -5.20 -1.02
N HIS A 210 14.86 -5.77 -1.55
CA HIS A 210 14.66 -5.98 -2.99
C HIS A 210 14.82 -4.68 -3.79
N GLY A 211 14.16 -3.60 -3.34
CA GLY A 211 14.26 -2.30 -3.98
C GLY A 211 15.68 -1.71 -3.94
N ILE A 212 16.33 -1.75 -2.78
CA ILE A 212 17.70 -1.22 -2.59
C ILE A 212 18.71 -2.01 -3.44
N LEU A 213 18.66 -3.34 -3.40
CA LEU A 213 19.55 -4.21 -4.18
C LEU A 213 19.43 -3.90 -5.67
N ASN A 214 18.20 -3.84 -6.20
CA ASN A 214 18.00 -3.57 -7.63
C ASN A 214 18.34 -2.13 -8.02
N MET A 215 18.07 -1.14 -7.16
CA MET A 215 18.44 0.25 -7.41
C MET A 215 19.97 0.44 -7.44
N LEU A 216 20.69 -0.08 -6.44
CA LEU A 216 22.15 -0.01 -6.40
C LEU A 216 22.78 -0.79 -7.54
N SER A 217 22.27 -1.99 -7.85
CA SER A 217 22.76 -2.82 -8.95
C SER A 217 22.45 -2.22 -10.33
N TRP A 218 21.19 -2.33 -10.77
CA TRP A 218 20.79 -2.07 -12.14
C TRP A 218 20.68 -0.57 -12.43
N GLY A 219 20.33 0.23 -11.41
CA GLY A 219 20.18 1.68 -11.54
C GLY A 219 21.48 2.48 -11.45
N ILE A 220 22.46 2.02 -10.66
CA ILE A 220 23.66 2.81 -10.35
C ILE A 220 24.94 2.09 -10.81
N LEU A 221 25.25 0.91 -10.28
CA LEU A 221 26.53 0.24 -10.52
C LEU A 221 26.71 -0.19 -11.99
N MET A 222 25.65 -0.68 -12.64
CA MET A 222 25.69 -1.02 -14.08
C MET A 222 26.09 0.18 -14.96
N ILE A 223 25.58 1.37 -14.63
CA ILE A 223 25.92 2.61 -15.35
C ILE A 223 27.37 3.00 -15.07
N ILE A 224 27.82 2.95 -13.82
CA ILE A 224 29.21 3.25 -13.46
C ILE A 224 30.18 2.29 -14.18
N GLY A 225 29.86 0.99 -14.23
CA GLY A 225 30.65 0.00 -14.96
C GLY A 225 30.74 0.33 -16.46
N ALA A 226 29.64 0.72 -17.09
CA ALA A 226 29.63 1.13 -18.49
C ALA A 226 30.47 2.40 -18.72
N MET A 227 30.38 3.39 -17.83
CA MET A 227 31.18 4.62 -17.89
C MET A 227 32.68 4.33 -17.73
N ALA A 228 33.08 3.42 -16.83
CA ALA A 228 34.47 3.00 -16.69
C ALA A 228 35.02 2.42 -18.01
N GLY A 229 34.25 1.55 -18.67
CA GLY A 229 34.63 0.97 -19.98
C GLY A 229 34.65 2.00 -21.12
N ARG A 230 33.89 3.09 -21.02
CA ARG A 230 33.81 4.15 -22.02
C ARG A 230 34.95 5.17 -21.89
N TYR A 231 35.26 5.59 -20.67
CA TYR A 231 36.10 6.76 -20.39
C TYR A 231 37.49 6.43 -19.85
N PHE A 232 37.69 5.27 -19.23
CA PHE A 232 38.99 4.93 -18.63
C PHE A 232 39.93 4.14 -19.55
N LYS A 233 39.57 3.93 -20.82
CA LYS A 233 40.37 3.14 -21.80
C LYS A 233 41.85 3.53 -21.90
N GLN A 234 42.19 4.78 -21.60
CA GLN A 234 43.57 5.28 -21.55
C GLN A 234 44.44 4.63 -20.45
N TRP A 235 43.83 4.05 -19.42
CA TRP A 235 44.50 3.36 -18.31
C TRP A 235 44.52 1.86 -18.55
N ASP A 236 45.07 1.44 -19.69
CA ASP A 236 45.22 0.02 -20.01
C ASP A 236 46.30 -0.62 -19.12
N PRO A 237 46.08 -1.82 -18.52
CA PRO A 237 44.87 -2.67 -18.57
C PRO A 237 43.87 -2.43 -17.42
N MET A 238 44.13 -1.48 -16.53
CA MET A 238 43.33 -1.20 -15.32
C MET A 238 41.86 -0.90 -15.61
N TRP A 239 41.55 -0.26 -16.74
CA TRP A 239 40.17 0.03 -17.13
C TRP A 239 39.34 -1.23 -17.30
N PHE A 240 39.94 -2.30 -17.86
CA PHE A 240 39.27 -3.56 -18.15
C PHE A 240 38.92 -4.27 -16.85
N TYR A 241 39.89 -4.40 -15.94
CA TYR A 241 39.66 -4.98 -14.62
C TYR A 241 38.63 -4.19 -13.81
N SER A 242 38.69 -2.86 -13.85
CA SER A 242 37.72 -2.00 -13.15
C SER A 242 36.32 -2.16 -13.72
N HIS A 243 36.18 -2.15 -15.05
CA HIS A 243 34.91 -2.40 -15.73
C HIS A 243 34.35 -3.79 -15.38
N ALA A 244 35.16 -4.84 -15.54
CA ALA A 244 34.76 -6.22 -15.28
C ALA A 244 34.35 -6.43 -13.82
N ALA A 245 35.12 -5.88 -12.87
CA ALA A 245 34.81 -5.99 -11.43
C ALA A 245 33.49 -5.28 -11.08
N ILE A 246 33.29 -4.03 -11.54
CA ILE A 246 32.07 -3.26 -11.26
C ILE A 246 30.86 -3.93 -11.91
N GLN A 247 30.95 -4.35 -13.17
CA GLN A 247 29.84 -5.02 -13.87
C GLN A 247 29.50 -6.38 -13.24
N SER A 248 30.51 -7.17 -12.86
CA SER A 248 30.28 -8.46 -12.18
C SER A 248 29.63 -8.27 -10.81
N CYS A 249 30.10 -7.29 -10.04
CA CYS A 249 29.51 -6.95 -8.74
C CYS A 249 28.06 -6.48 -8.87
N ALA A 250 27.78 -5.58 -9.82
CA ALA A 250 26.44 -5.14 -10.14
C ALA A 250 25.55 -6.34 -10.47
N PHE A 251 25.94 -7.17 -11.44
CA PHE A 251 25.16 -8.32 -11.87
C PHE A 251 24.82 -9.28 -10.72
N LEU A 252 25.77 -9.60 -9.83
CA LEU A 252 25.52 -10.47 -8.67
C LEU A 252 24.54 -9.85 -7.67
N LEU A 253 24.68 -8.56 -7.36
CA LEU A 253 23.73 -7.85 -6.50
C LEU A 253 22.33 -7.77 -7.14
N GLY A 254 22.26 -7.56 -8.45
CA GLY A 254 21.03 -7.55 -9.22
C GLY A 254 20.33 -8.90 -9.24
N LEU A 255 21.09 -9.99 -9.39
CA LEU A 255 20.58 -11.35 -9.30
C LEU A 255 20.01 -11.64 -7.90
N ALA A 256 20.73 -11.27 -6.84
CA ALA A 256 20.23 -11.39 -5.47
C ALA A 256 18.95 -10.55 -5.25
N GLY A 257 18.91 -9.35 -5.82
CA GLY A 257 17.73 -8.48 -5.86
C GLY A 257 16.54 -9.18 -6.52
N ILE A 258 16.70 -9.77 -7.70
CA ILE A 258 15.64 -10.48 -8.42
C ILE A 258 15.16 -11.72 -7.65
N ILE A 259 16.09 -12.53 -7.11
CA ILE A 259 15.74 -13.70 -6.26
C ILE A 259 14.90 -13.25 -5.06
N SER A 260 15.29 -12.17 -4.38
CA SER A 260 14.50 -11.61 -3.28
C SER A 260 13.11 -11.14 -3.72
N GLY A 261 12.95 -10.76 -4.99
CA GLY A 261 11.67 -10.42 -5.61
C GLY A 261 10.74 -11.63 -5.78
N PHE A 262 11.27 -12.77 -6.25
CA PHE A 262 10.49 -14.02 -6.32
C PHE A 262 10.08 -14.52 -4.92
N VAL A 263 10.97 -14.43 -3.94
CA VAL A 263 10.64 -14.77 -2.54
C VAL A 263 9.56 -13.84 -1.98
N LEU A 264 9.56 -12.58 -2.40
CA LEU A 264 8.56 -11.60 -1.97
C LEU A 264 7.19 -11.86 -2.61
N GLU A 265 7.15 -12.22 -3.90
CA GLU A 265 5.94 -12.60 -4.63
C GLU A 265 5.23 -13.78 -3.95
N ASP A 266 5.97 -14.86 -3.69
CA ASP A 266 5.48 -16.08 -3.04
C ASP A 266 4.86 -15.78 -1.66
N ARG A 267 5.52 -14.94 -0.86
CA ARG A 267 5.04 -14.57 0.49
C ARG A 267 3.82 -13.67 0.49
N LEU A 268 3.64 -12.84 -0.55
CA LEU A 268 2.53 -11.90 -0.63
C LEU A 268 1.33 -12.46 -1.38
N ASN A 269 1.53 -13.56 -2.13
CA ASN A 269 0.58 -14.07 -3.09
C ASN A 269 0.04 -12.94 -3.99
N ALA A 270 0.93 -12.03 -4.39
CA ALA A 270 0.60 -10.81 -5.12
C ALA A 270 0.84 -11.01 -6.61
N GLU A 271 -0.17 -10.74 -7.44
CA GLU A 271 -0.02 -10.71 -8.90
C GLU A 271 0.68 -9.39 -9.30
N VAL A 272 2.01 -9.43 -9.52
CA VAL A 272 2.84 -8.28 -9.96
C VAL A 272 3.45 -8.52 -11.34
N ASP A 273 2.62 -9.00 -12.26
CA ASP A 273 3.07 -9.62 -13.51
C ASP A 273 3.89 -8.70 -14.41
N THR A 274 3.50 -7.43 -14.57
CA THR A 274 4.23 -6.48 -15.41
C THR A 274 5.62 -6.18 -14.85
N HIS A 275 5.73 -5.92 -13.54
CA HIS A 275 7.02 -5.65 -12.89
C HIS A 275 7.94 -6.88 -12.98
N LYS A 276 7.39 -8.07 -12.73
CA LYS A 276 8.11 -9.34 -12.84
C LYS A 276 8.61 -9.59 -14.27
N ALA A 277 7.76 -9.39 -15.28
CA ALA A 277 8.13 -9.56 -16.68
C ALA A 277 9.28 -8.63 -17.09
N LEU A 278 9.21 -7.35 -16.69
CA LEU A 278 10.30 -6.39 -16.92
C LEU A 278 11.59 -6.80 -16.19
N GLY A 279 11.49 -7.26 -14.94
CA GLY A 279 12.64 -7.76 -14.18
C GLY A 279 13.31 -8.97 -14.84
N ILE A 280 12.52 -9.93 -15.31
CA ILE A 280 13.02 -11.11 -16.05
C ILE A 280 13.66 -10.69 -17.37
N LEU A 281 13.05 -9.77 -18.12
CA LEU A 281 13.63 -9.24 -19.36
C LEU A 281 15.00 -8.60 -19.11
N ILE A 282 15.12 -7.75 -18.08
CA ILE A 282 16.39 -7.12 -17.69
C ILE A 282 17.43 -8.18 -17.31
N LEU A 283 17.04 -9.22 -16.58
CA LEU A 283 17.94 -10.32 -16.22
C LEU A 283 18.48 -11.04 -17.45
N VAL A 284 17.60 -11.39 -18.40
CA VAL A 284 17.99 -12.05 -19.65
C VAL A 284 18.96 -11.19 -20.45
N LEU A 285 18.67 -9.89 -20.59
CA LEU A 285 19.57 -8.94 -21.25
C LEU A 285 20.92 -8.83 -20.53
N GLY A 286 20.93 -8.83 -19.20
CA GLY A 286 22.15 -8.84 -18.40
C GLY A 286 22.99 -10.10 -18.60
N CYS A 287 22.36 -11.28 -18.62
CA CYS A 287 23.04 -12.55 -18.92
C CYS A 287 23.67 -12.52 -20.33
N LEU A 288 22.97 -11.97 -21.32
CA LEU A 288 23.50 -11.81 -22.68
C LEU A 288 24.68 -10.82 -22.72
N GLN A 289 24.62 -9.74 -21.93
CA GLN A 289 25.70 -8.76 -21.84
C GLN A 289 26.99 -9.39 -21.27
N VAL A 290 26.89 -10.21 -20.22
CA VAL A 290 28.04 -10.90 -19.61
C VAL A 290 28.65 -11.94 -20.56
N ASN A 291 27.82 -12.63 -21.35
CA ASN A 291 28.26 -13.68 -22.29
C ASN A 291 28.65 -13.16 -23.68
N SER A 292 28.63 -11.83 -23.90
CA SER A 292 28.90 -11.27 -25.22
C SER A 292 30.38 -11.42 -25.62
N PRO A 293 30.68 -11.85 -26.87
CA PRO A 293 32.04 -12.10 -27.35
C PRO A 293 32.97 -10.88 -27.32
N ALA A 294 32.44 -9.66 -27.17
CA ALA A 294 33.23 -8.44 -26.99
C ALA A 294 34.11 -8.47 -25.71
N ILE A 295 33.68 -9.18 -24.66
CA ILE A 295 34.47 -9.38 -23.43
C ILE A 295 35.58 -10.43 -23.66
N HIS A 296 35.31 -11.47 -24.46
CA HIS A 296 36.27 -12.53 -24.77
C HIS A 296 37.44 -12.06 -25.65
N ILE A 297 37.22 -11.11 -26.55
CA ILE A 297 38.27 -10.59 -27.47
C ILE A 297 39.39 -9.84 -26.70
N TYR A 298 39.09 -9.23 -25.56
CA TYR A 298 40.10 -8.53 -24.74
C TYR A 298 40.89 -9.44 -23.80
N SER A 299 40.42 -10.68 -23.54
CA SER A 299 41.15 -11.65 -22.70
C SER A 299 42.18 -12.48 -23.48
N ILE A 300 42.22 -12.37 -24.82
CA ILE A 300 43.07 -13.19 -25.72
C ILE A 300 44.18 -12.33 -26.37
N LYS A 301 44.30 -11.05 -26.02
CA LYS A 301 45.43 -10.18 -26.40
C LYS A 301 46.29 -9.90 -25.18
#